data_AF-A0A7Y3E319-F1
#
_entry.id   AF-A0A7Y3E319-F1
#
_cell.length_a   1.000
_cell.length_b   1.000
_cell.length_c   1.000
_cell.angle_alpha   90.00
_cell.angle_beta   90.00
_cell.angle_gamma   90.00
#
_symmetry.space_group_name_H-M   'P 1'
#
loop_
_entity.id
_entity.type
_entity.pdbx_description
1 polymer ?
#
loop_
_entity_poly.entity_id
_entity_poly.type
_entity_poly.pdbx_seq_one_letter_code
_entity_poly.pdbx_strand_id
1 'polypeptide(L)'
;MEDPIPSVSAVEVEPARVPIPWLSLPLLVLAAVLLARGLRAEKRGPAIALSRVVLAAALAVGPMVQGALAVPGSAGRTPSERQARRILSGLLPNVYRALEYRQEEAIYDRLAVSVTGETLTEVYLEQRRALEMEERGGAQARVETVEVQEAGTIERAGDGFSVRGEWTVGGMVTHFGHRHFRQNRYDAHVGIVPVDGIWKIRSIEVLEQERLR
;
A
#
# COMPACT_ATOMS: atom_id res chain seq x y z
N MET A 1 28.09 15.68 -10.21
CA MET A 1 26.63 15.56 -10.17
C MET A 1 26.33 14.85 -8.86
N GLU A 2 25.91 15.57 -7.83
CA GLU A 2 25.32 14.93 -6.65
C GLU A 2 24.14 14.10 -7.12
N ASP A 3 24.11 12.82 -6.73
CA ASP A 3 22.91 12.00 -6.89
C ASP A 3 21.75 12.76 -6.22
N PRO A 4 20.57 12.86 -6.86
CA PRO A 4 19.44 13.53 -6.24
C PRO A 4 19.16 12.89 -4.88
N ILE A 5 19.00 13.72 -3.85
CA ILE A 5 18.69 13.26 -2.50
C ILE A 5 17.49 12.31 -2.60
N PRO A 6 17.55 11.10 -2.01
CA PRO A 6 16.46 10.14 -2.10
C PRO A 6 15.17 10.73 -1.51
N SER A 7 14.18 11.04 -2.35
CA SER A 7 12.85 11.54 -1.98
C SER A 7 11.99 10.57 -1.16
N VAL A 8 11.90 10.77 0.16
CA VAL A 8 10.97 10.02 1.04
C VAL A 8 9.56 10.59 0.89
N SER A 9 8.57 9.72 0.67
CA SER A 9 7.17 10.12 0.39
C SER A 9 6.20 9.46 1.35
N ALA A 10 5.30 10.26 1.94
CA ALA A 10 4.23 9.77 2.80
C ALA A 10 3.26 8.87 2.02
N VAL A 11 2.69 7.87 2.69
CA VAL A 11 1.63 7.02 2.14
C VAL A 11 0.31 7.44 2.76
N GLU A 12 -0.56 8.09 1.98
CA GLU A 12 -1.85 8.55 2.47
C GLU A 12 -2.81 7.40 2.78
N VAL A 13 -3.68 7.62 3.78
CA VAL A 13 -4.75 6.69 4.12
C VAL A 13 -5.90 6.84 3.13
N GLU A 14 -5.94 5.98 2.12
CA GLU A 14 -7.02 5.97 1.13
C GLU A 14 -8.31 5.33 1.67
N PRO A 15 -9.50 5.93 1.43
CA PRO A 15 -10.77 5.26 1.68
C PRO A 15 -10.99 4.11 0.68
N ALA A 16 -11.70 3.07 1.13
CA ALA A 16 -12.15 2.00 0.27
C ALA A 16 -13.07 2.56 -0.84
N ARG A 17 -12.87 2.08 -2.07
CA ARG A 17 -13.69 2.49 -3.22
C ARG A 17 -14.54 1.33 -3.70
N VAL A 18 -15.83 1.58 -3.90
CA VAL A 18 -16.78 0.60 -4.44
C VAL A 18 -17.09 0.96 -5.89
N PRO A 19 -17.02 0.00 -6.84
CA PRO A 19 -17.42 0.23 -8.21
C PRO A 19 -18.94 0.45 -8.28
N ILE A 20 -19.36 1.56 -8.87
CA ILE A 20 -20.76 1.89 -9.12
C ILE A 20 -20.99 1.95 -10.63
N PRO A 21 -21.88 1.09 -11.17
CA PRO A 21 -22.20 1.08 -12.59
C PRO A 21 -23.27 2.13 -12.87
N TRP A 22 -22.87 3.40 -12.90
CA TRP A 22 -23.77 4.56 -13.03
C TRP A 22 -24.73 4.47 -14.22
N LEU A 23 -24.30 3.86 -15.33
CA LEU A 23 -25.12 3.70 -16.53
C LEU A 23 -26.17 2.57 -16.40
N SER A 24 -25.96 1.57 -15.54
CA SER A 24 -26.94 0.50 -15.31
C SER A 24 -28.14 1.00 -14.51
N LEU A 25 -27.92 1.91 -13.55
CA LEU A 25 -28.96 2.38 -12.64
C LEU A 25 -30.18 2.98 -13.38
N PRO A 26 -30.05 3.94 -14.32
CA PRO A 26 -31.20 4.48 -15.05
C PRO A 26 -31.84 3.44 -15.97
N LEU A 27 -31.06 2.53 -16.57
CA LEU A 27 -31.58 1.47 -17.43
C LEU A 27 -32.40 0.43 -16.63
N LEU A 28 -31.96 0.09 -15.42
CA LEU A 28 -32.70 -0.80 -14.51
C LEU A 28 -34.02 -0.17 -14.06
N VAL A 29 -34.00 1.13 -13.71
CA VAL A 29 -35.23 1.88 -13.37
C VAL A 29 -36.17 1.91 -14.57
N LEU A 30 -35.67 2.19 -15.77
CA LEU A 30 -36.47 2.19 -16.99
C LEU A 30 -37.09 0.82 -17.29
N ALA A 31 -36.30 -0.26 -17.16
CA ALA A 31 -36.79 -1.63 -17.33
C ALA A 31 -37.92 -1.96 -16.33
N ALA A 32 -37.77 -1.55 -15.07
CA ALA A 32 -38.79 -1.76 -14.02
C ALA A 32 -40.08 -0.99 -14.31
N VAL A 33 -39.99 0.27 -14.75
CA VAL A 33 -41.15 1.09 -15.14
C VAL A 33 -41.89 0.48 -16.33
N LEU A 34 -41.16 0.05 -17.36
CA LEU A 34 -41.73 -0.60 -18.55
C LEU A 34 -42.42 -1.92 -18.20
N LEU A 35 -41.82 -2.71 -17.30
CA LEU A 35 -42.40 -3.95 -16.81
C LEU A 35 -43.70 -3.67 -16.03
N ALA A 36 -43.69 -2.70 -15.11
CA ALA A 36 -44.88 -2.33 -14.33
C ALA A 36 -46.02 -1.81 -15.23
N ARG A 37 -45.71 -1.00 -16.25
CA ARG A 37 -46.71 -0.59 -17.25
C ARG A 37 -47.21 -1.76 -18.07
N GLY A 38 -46.33 -2.67 -18.49
CA GLY A 38 -46.69 -3.86 -19.26
C GLY A 38 -47.62 -4.81 -18.52
N LEU A 39 -47.42 -4.99 -17.21
CA LEU A 39 -48.29 -5.81 -16.37
C LEU A 39 -49.69 -5.19 -16.18
N ARG A 40 -49.80 -3.86 -16.23
CA ARG A 40 -51.06 -3.12 -16.08
C ARG A 40 -51.80 -2.87 -17.40
N ALA A 41 -51.18 -3.13 -18.55
CA ALA A 41 -51.76 -2.88 -19.86
C ALA A 41 -52.62 -4.07 -20.35
N GLU A 42 -53.69 -3.78 -21.10
CA GLU A 42 -54.50 -4.79 -21.79
C GLU A 42 -53.69 -5.55 -22.85
N LYS A 43 -52.74 -4.88 -23.50
CA LYS A 43 -51.82 -5.45 -24.51
C LYS A 43 -50.41 -5.59 -23.93
N ARG A 44 -50.18 -6.67 -23.19
CA ARG A 44 -48.97 -6.91 -22.39
C ARG A 44 -47.68 -7.11 -23.21
N GLY A 45 -47.78 -7.65 -24.42
CA GLY A 45 -46.65 -8.10 -25.25
C GLY A 45 -45.52 -7.09 -25.50
N PRO A 46 -45.78 -5.93 -26.11
CA PRO A 46 -44.71 -5.01 -26.55
C PRO A 46 -43.96 -4.36 -25.39
N ALA A 47 -44.66 -4.00 -24.30
CA ALA A 47 -44.05 -3.37 -23.13
C ALA A 47 -43.11 -4.32 -22.37
N ILE A 48 -43.51 -5.61 -22.25
CA ILE A 48 -42.69 -6.64 -21.63
C ILE A 48 -41.49 -7.02 -22.51
N ALA A 49 -41.65 -7.03 -23.84
CA ALA A 49 -40.54 -7.25 -24.75
C ALA A 49 -39.49 -6.12 -24.64
N LEU A 50 -39.94 -4.86 -24.60
CA LEU A 50 -39.06 -3.71 -24.46
C LEU A 50 -38.35 -3.71 -23.09
N SER A 51 -39.04 -4.05 -22.00
CA SER A 51 -38.40 -4.13 -20.67
C SER A 51 -37.26 -5.16 -20.63
N ARG A 52 -37.41 -6.30 -21.34
CA ARG A 52 -36.38 -7.34 -21.44
C ARG A 52 -35.15 -6.86 -22.21
N VAL A 53 -35.36 -6.13 -23.31
CA VAL A 53 -34.26 -5.55 -24.11
C VAL A 53 -33.49 -4.52 -23.29
N VAL A 54 -34.18 -3.62 -22.59
CA VAL A 54 -33.56 -2.61 -21.72
C VAL A 54 -32.79 -3.26 -20.57
N LEU A 55 -33.34 -4.33 -19.96
CA LEU A 55 -32.64 -5.09 -18.93
C LEU A 55 -31.37 -5.76 -19.46
N ALA A 56 -31.43 -6.38 -20.65
CA ALA A 56 -30.26 -6.99 -21.27
C ALA A 56 -29.17 -5.95 -21.58
N ALA A 57 -29.56 -4.77 -22.06
CA ALA A 57 -28.64 -3.65 -22.28
C ALA A 57 -28.00 -3.16 -20.97
N ALA A 58 -28.77 -3.07 -19.87
CA ALA A 58 -28.25 -2.68 -18.56
C ALA A 58 -27.17 -3.64 -18.02
N LEU A 59 -27.37 -4.94 -18.24
CA LEU A 59 -26.44 -5.99 -17.85
C LEU A 59 -25.18 -6.00 -18.74
N ALA A 60 -25.32 -5.73 -20.03
CA ALA A 60 -24.20 -5.68 -20.98
C ALA A 60 -23.31 -4.44 -20.77
N VAL A 61 -23.90 -3.27 -20.52
CA VAL A 61 -23.16 -2.00 -20.39
C VAL A 61 -22.59 -1.80 -18.99
N GLY A 62 -23.23 -2.36 -17.96
CA GLY A 62 -22.83 -2.18 -16.55
C GLY A 62 -21.36 -2.49 -16.21
N PRO A 63 -20.79 -3.61 -16.68
CA PRO A 63 -19.38 -3.91 -16.43
C PRO A 63 -18.40 -3.08 -17.27
N MET A 64 -18.84 -2.38 -18.32
CA MET A 64 -17.93 -1.63 -19.21
C MET A 64 -17.59 -0.23 -18.68
N VAL A 65 -18.50 0.40 -17.92
CA VAL A 65 -18.30 1.76 -17.37
C VAL A 65 -18.63 1.77 -15.88
N GLN A 66 -17.58 1.61 -15.07
CA GLN A 66 -17.68 1.67 -13.61
C GLN A 66 -17.04 2.97 -13.12
N GLY A 67 -17.82 3.77 -12.38
CA GLY A 67 -17.25 4.81 -11.54
C GLY A 67 -16.80 4.22 -10.22
N ALA A 68 -15.87 4.86 -9.51
CA ALA A 68 -15.46 4.43 -8.17
C ALA A 68 -15.89 5.50 -7.15
N LEU A 69 -16.73 5.11 -6.19
CA LEU A 69 -17.13 5.99 -5.08
C LEU A 69 -16.40 5.60 -3.80
N ALA A 70 -15.83 6.60 -3.12
CA ALA A 70 -15.23 6.42 -1.81
C ALA A 70 -16.32 6.15 -0.76
N VAL A 71 -16.11 5.15 0.09
CA VAL A 71 -17.02 4.83 1.20
C VAL A 71 -16.64 5.71 2.39
N PRO A 72 -17.51 6.62 2.86
CA PRO A 72 -17.24 7.44 4.03
C PRO A 72 -16.94 6.56 5.26
N GLY A 73 -15.92 6.93 6.05
CA GLY A 73 -15.52 6.17 7.25
C GLY A 73 -14.84 4.83 6.99
N SER A 74 -14.46 4.52 5.74
CA SER A 74 -13.70 3.30 5.40
C SER A 74 -12.18 3.47 5.45
N ALA A 75 -11.70 4.70 5.55
CA ALA A 75 -10.28 5.01 5.74
C ALA A 75 -9.79 4.34 7.04
N GLY A 76 -8.61 3.73 7.00
CA GLY A 76 -8.04 3.04 8.17
C GLY A 76 -8.63 1.66 8.48
N ARG A 77 -9.51 1.11 7.63
CA ARG A 77 -9.98 -0.28 7.77
C ARG A 77 -8.89 -1.27 7.32
N THR A 78 -9.04 -2.52 7.74
CA THR A 78 -8.17 -3.63 7.34
C THR A 78 -8.08 -3.68 5.81
N PRO A 79 -6.87 -3.50 5.23
CA PRO A 79 -6.70 -3.44 3.79
C PRO A 79 -6.85 -4.83 3.14
N SER A 80 -7.12 -4.84 1.84
CA SER A 80 -6.90 -6.05 1.03
C SER A 80 -5.41 -6.36 0.92
N GLU A 81 -5.03 -7.60 0.59
CA GLU A 81 -3.65 -8.01 0.31
C GLU A 81 -2.93 -7.08 -0.67
N ARG A 82 -3.59 -6.76 -1.79
CA ARG A 82 -3.04 -5.81 -2.78
C ARG A 82 -2.81 -4.42 -2.19
N GLN A 83 -3.71 -3.96 -1.33
CA GLN A 83 -3.58 -2.66 -0.68
C GLN A 83 -2.48 -2.69 0.40
N ALA A 84 -2.40 -3.74 1.22
CA ALA A 84 -1.33 -3.91 2.20
C ALA A 84 0.05 -3.97 1.53
N ARG A 85 0.18 -4.72 0.43
CA ARG A 85 1.42 -4.77 -0.35
C ARG A 85 1.82 -3.38 -0.89
N ARG A 86 0.86 -2.61 -1.40
CA ARG A 86 1.11 -1.22 -1.85
C ARG A 86 1.55 -0.31 -0.68
N ILE A 87 0.90 -0.44 0.48
CA ILE A 87 1.28 0.31 1.68
C ILE A 87 2.72 -0.05 2.09
N LEU A 88 3.04 -1.33 2.24
CA LEU A 88 4.41 -1.79 2.56
C LEU A 88 5.43 -1.31 1.52
N SER A 89 5.09 -1.38 0.22
CA SER A 89 5.97 -0.91 -0.86
C SER A 89 6.21 0.61 -0.83
N GLY A 90 5.35 1.38 -0.16
CA GLY A 90 5.60 2.80 0.07
C GLY A 90 6.36 3.07 1.37
N LEU A 91 6.10 2.28 2.43
CA LEU A 91 6.68 2.51 3.75
C LEU A 91 8.11 1.98 3.88
N LEU A 92 8.37 0.73 3.48
CA LEU A 92 9.67 0.08 3.69
C LEU A 92 10.82 0.78 2.96
N PRO A 93 10.69 1.19 1.67
CA PRO A 93 11.79 1.88 0.99
C PRO A 93 12.20 3.19 1.68
N ASN A 94 11.26 3.88 2.34
CA ASN A 94 11.58 5.10 3.09
C ASN A 94 12.48 4.81 4.30
N VAL A 95 12.26 3.68 4.99
CA VAL A 95 13.08 3.25 6.13
C VAL A 95 14.53 3.01 5.68
N TYR A 96 14.71 2.27 4.59
CA TYR A 96 16.04 1.98 4.05
C TYR A 96 16.71 3.22 3.43
N ARG A 97 15.96 4.11 2.79
CA ARG A 97 16.50 5.34 2.20
C ARG A 97 16.91 6.38 3.24
N ALA A 98 16.37 6.30 4.46
CA ALA A 98 16.85 7.12 5.57
C ALA A 98 18.34 6.87 5.89
N LEU A 99 18.88 5.68 5.57
CA LEU A 99 20.30 5.34 5.74
C LEU A 99 21.24 6.19 4.90
N GLU A 100 20.76 6.78 3.80
CA GLU A 100 21.59 7.61 2.93
C GLU A 100 21.83 9.02 3.49
N TYR A 101 21.11 9.39 4.55
CA TYR A 101 21.26 10.67 5.24
C TYR A 101 22.33 10.58 6.33
N ARG A 102 23.07 11.66 6.54
CA ARG A 102 24.15 11.72 7.55
C ARG A 102 23.89 12.64 8.72
N GLN A 103 22.96 13.59 8.57
CA GLN A 103 22.60 14.53 9.63
C GLN A 103 21.54 13.87 10.53
N GLU A 104 21.77 13.86 11.83
CA GLU A 104 20.90 13.21 12.83
C GLU A 104 19.44 13.66 12.73
N GLU A 105 19.22 14.97 12.64
CA GLU A 105 17.89 15.58 12.45
C GLU A 105 17.23 15.09 11.16
N ALA A 106 17.99 15.05 10.07
CA ALA A 106 17.47 14.58 8.78
C ALA A 106 17.13 13.08 8.81
N ILE A 107 17.92 12.25 9.47
CA ILE A 107 17.63 10.81 9.60
C ILE A 107 16.31 10.63 10.35
N TYR A 108 16.15 11.30 11.50
CA TYR A 108 14.95 11.21 12.31
C TYR A 108 13.71 11.67 11.54
N ASP A 109 13.76 12.86 10.91
CA ASP A 109 12.64 13.42 10.15
C ASP A 109 12.22 12.51 9.00
N ARG A 110 13.18 11.88 8.32
CA ARG A 110 12.91 10.96 7.20
C ARG A 110 12.29 9.66 7.67
N LEU A 111 12.79 9.08 8.76
CA LEU A 111 12.17 7.92 9.39
C LEU A 111 10.75 8.24 9.86
N ALA A 112 10.53 9.43 10.44
CA ALA A 112 9.23 9.86 10.96
C ALA A 112 8.14 9.98 9.89
N VAL A 113 8.48 10.03 8.59
CA VAL A 113 7.50 9.96 7.50
C VAL A 113 6.79 8.60 7.45
N SER A 114 7.52 7.51 7.73
CA SER A 114 7.02 6.13 7.58
C SER A 114 6.99 5.33 8.88
N VAL A 115 7.61 5.80 9.96
CA VAL A 115 7.74 5.07 11.23
C VAL A 115 7.27 5.96 12.38
N THR A 116 6.70 5.37 13.42
CA THR A 116 6.17 6.09 14.58
C THR A 116 6.45 5.34 15.88
N GLY A 117 6.32 6.03 17.01
CA GLY A 117 6.39 5.44 18.34
C GLY A 117 7.78 4.94 18.71
N GLU A 118 7.85 3.83 19.44
CA GLU A 118 9.10 3.24 19.94
C GLU A 118 9.99 2.76 18.79
N THR A 119 9.41 2.10 17.77
CA THR A 119 10.15 1.62 16.60
C THR A 119 10.86 2.74 15.84
N LEU A 120 10.32 3.97 15.84
CA LEU A 120 11.03 5.12 15.25
C LEU A 120 12.37 5.36 15.98
N THR A 121 12.33 5.31 17.32
CA THR A 121 13.52 5.52 18.15
C THR A 121 14.51 4.36 17.99
N GLU A 122 14.02 3.12 17.98
CA GLU A 122 14.85 1.93 17.82
C GLU A 122 15.60 1.92 16.49
N VAL A 123 14.86 2.10 15.38
CA VAL A 123 15.45 2.13 14.03
C VAL A 123 16.42 3.30 13.92
N TYR A 124 16.06 4.48 14.43
CA TYR A 124 16.95 5.64 14.45
C TYR A 124 18.29 5.34 15.14
N LEU A 125 18.25 4.75 16.35
CA LEU A 125 19.45 4.40 17.11
C LEU A 125 20.27 3.29 16.45
N GLU A 126 19.63 2.37 15.72
CA GLU A 126 20.31 1.35 14.92
C GLU A 126 21.05 1.99 13.72
N GLN A 127 20.38 2.87 12.97
CA GLN A 127 20.99 3.58 11.84
C GLN A 127 22.18 4.43 12.28
N ARG A 128 22.06 5.13 13.41
CA ARG A 128 23.16 5.88 14.01
C ARG A 128 24.37 5.01 14.35
N ARG A 129 24.14 3.83 14.94
CA ARG A 129 25.22 2.88 15.23
C ARG A 129 25.90 2.38 13.96
N ALA A 130 25.14 2.15 12.89
CA ALA A 130 25.70 1.76 11.60
C ALA A 130 26.61 2.87 11.02
N LEU A 131 26.15 4.13 11.01
CA LEU A 131 26.93 5.27 10.51
C LEU A 131 28.22 5.49 11.31
N GLU A 132 28.17 5.39 12.64
CA GLU A 132 29.38 5.51 13.49
C GLU A 132 30.41 4.41 13.18
N MET A 133 29.96 3.21 12.79
CA MET A 133 30.86 2.15 12.33
C MET A 133 31.45 2.46 10.96
N GLU A 134 30.68 3.02 10.02
CA GLU A 134 31.18 3.48 8.72
C GLU A 134 32.26 4.56 8.87
N GLU A 135 32.04 5.56 9.72
CA GLU A 135 32.98 6.67 9.95
C GLU A 135 34.32 6.22 10.54
N ARG A 136 34.32 5.15 11.33
CA ARG A 136 35.55 4.53 11.89
C ARG A 136 36.31 3.66 10.88
N GLY A 137 36.01 3.80 9.59
CA GLY A 137 36.62 3.01 8.51
C GLY A 137 35.95 1.66 8.27
N GLY A 138 34.68 1.53 8.69
CA GLY A 138 33.87 0.34 8.48
C GLY A 138 33.38 0.18 7.03
N ALA A 139 32.53 -0.81 6.82
CA ALA A 139 31.94 -1.08 5.51
C ALA A 139 30.75 -0.15 5.26
N GLN A 140 30.79 0.61 4.15
CA GLN A 140 29.69 1.49 3.74
C GLN A 140 28.63 0.69 2.99
N ALA A 141 27.38 0.75 3.43
CA ALA A 141 26.26 0.11 2.73
C ALA A 141 25.43 1.13 1.95
N ARG A 142 25.11 0.83 0.69
CA ARG A 142 24.15 1.58 -0.13
C ARG A 142 23.04 0.64 -0.55
N VAL A 143 21.81 0.96 -0.15
CA VAL A 143 20.62 0.23 -0.61
C VAL A 143 20.29 0.68 -2.02
N GLU A 144 20.08 -0.27 -2.93
CA GLU A 144 19.72 -0.02 -4.33
C GLU A 144 18.28 -0.40 -4.61
N THR A 145 17.81 -1.51 -4.02
CA THR A 145 16.44 -2.01 -4.24
C THR A 145 15.79 -2.46 -2.94
N VAL A 146 14.50 -2.18 -2.83
CA VAL A 146 13.61 -2.70 -1.79
C VAL A 146 12.34 -3.16 -2.51
N GLU A 147 12.11 -4.46 -2.54
CA GLU A 147 11.00 -5.05 -3.29
C GLU A 147 10.14 -5.89 -2.36
N VAL A 148 8.85 -5.55 -2.25
CA VAL A 148 7.90 -6.35 -1.46
C VAL A 148 7.36 -7.49 -2.33
N GLN A 149 7.64 -8.73 -1.97
CA GLN A 149 7.12 -9.91 -2.65
C GLN A 149 5.70 -10.20 -2.20
N GLU A 150 5.46 -10.32 -0.89
CA GLU A 150 4.20 -10.78 -0.33
C GLU A 150 3.70 -9.91 0.83
N ALA A 151 2.39 -9.92 1.05
CA ALA A 151 1.71 -9.23 2.15
C ALA A 151 0.51 -10.06 2.63
N GLY A 152 0.80 -11.13 3.37
CA GLY A 152 -0.18 -12.11 3.84
C GLY A 152 -0.62 -11.88 5.29
N THR A 153 -1.62 -12.64 5.75
CA THR A 153 -2.13 -12.64 7.13
C THR A 153 -2.37 -11.23 7.67
N ILE A 154 -3.43 -10.59 7.17
CA ILE A 154 -3.77 -9.22 7.52
C ILE A 154 -4.85 -9.22 8.60
N GLU A 155 -4.53 -8.67 9.76
CA GLU A 155 -5.43 -8.63 10.90
C GLU A 155 -5.68 -7.19 11.34
N ARG A 156 -6.87 -6.93 11.87
CA ARG A 156 -7.19 -5.63 12.42
C ARG A 156 -6.47 -5.45 13.76
N ALA A 157 -5.78 -4.32 13.93
CA ALA A 157 -5.07 -4.00 15.17
C ALA A 157 -5.38 -2.55 15.57
N GLY A 158 -6.31 -2.37 16.51
CA GLY A 158 -6.72 -1.04 16.98
C GLY A 158 -7.28 -0.15 15.86
N ASP A 159 -6.63 1.00 15.66
CA ASP A 159 -6.88 1.99 14.60
C ASP A 159 -6.20 1.64 13.27
N GLY A 160 -5.32 0.64 13.25
CA GLY A 160 -4.61 0.16 12.07
C GLY A 160 -4.78 -1.33 11.81
N PHE A 161 -3.70 -1.95 11.34
CA PHE A 161 -3.66 -3.37 10.99
C PHE A 161 -2.25 -3.95 11.18
N SER A 162 -2.18 -5.26 11.37
CA SER A 162 -0.94 -6.03 11.26
C SER A 162 -0.93 -6.80 9.95
N VAL A 163 0.26 -7.05 9.41
CA VAL A 163 0.47 -7.83 8.18
C VAL A 163 1.77 -8.63 8.31
N ARG A 164 1.79 -9.86 7.81
CA ARG A 164 3.04 -10.60 7.57
C ARG A 164 3.54 -10.24 6.17
N GLY A 165 4.66 -9.54 6.09
CA GLY A 165 5.26 -9.11 4.84
C GLY A 165 6.52 -9.90 4.52
N GLU A 166 6.71 -10.21 3.23
CA GLU A 166 7.99 -10.68 2.70
C GLU A 166 8.56 -9.63 1.75
N TRP A 167 9.80 -9.21 1.98
CA TRP A 167 10.50 -8.29 1.08
C TRP A 167 11.98 -8.65 0.92
N THR A 168 12.57 -8.22 -0.19
CA THR A 168 14.02 -8.30 -0.41
C THR A 168 14.64 -6.92 -0.43
N VAL A 169 15.86 -6.84 0.09
CA VAL A 169 16.69 -5.64 0.10
C VAL A 169 17.99 -5.98 -0.61
N GLY A 170 18.24 -5.30 -1.73
CA GLY A 170 19.45 -5.41 -2.52
C GLY A 170 20.30 -4.15 -2.40
N GLY A 171 21.62 -4.31 -2.31
CA GLY A 171 22.50 -3.16 -2.23
C GLY A 171 23.98 -3.51 -2.32
N MET A 172 24.80 -2.48 -2.35
CA MET A 172 26.25 -2.58 -2.42
C MET A 172 26.88 -2.29 -1.06
N VAL A 173 27.80 -3.16 -0.64
CA VAL A 173 28.64 -2.96 0.54
C VAL A 173 30.07 -2.69 0.08
N THR A 174 30.65 -1.59 0.54
CA THR A 174 31.98 -1.13 0.16
C THR A 174 32.92 -1.14 1.36
N HIS A 175 34.07 -1.82 1.27
CA HIS A 175 35.13 -1.72 2.28
C HIS A 175 36.51 -1.83 1.61
N PHE A 176 37.47 -1.02 2.05
CA PHE A 176 38.89 -1.09 1.62
C PHE A 176 39.10 -1.17 0.10
N GLY A 177 38.28 -0.47 -0.69
CA GLY A 177 38.38 -0.45 -2.17
C GLY A 177 37.64 -1.58 -2.90
N HIS A 178 37.01 -2.51 -2.18
CA HIS A 178 36.19 -3.58 -2.76
C HIS A 178 34.69 -3.30 -2.57
N ARG A 179 33.90 -3.68 -3.56
CA ARG A 179 32.44 -3.55 -3.57
C ARG A 179 31.81 -4.92 -3.77
N HIS A 180 30.90 -5.27 -2.88
CA HIS A 180 30.16 -6.53 -2.92
C HIS A 180 28.67 -6.24 -2.98
N PHE A 181 27.99 -6.81 -3.97
CA PHE A 181 26.53 -6.83 -3.96
C PHE A 181 26.06 -7.80 -2.87
N ARG A 182 25.02 -7.42 -2.14
CA ARG A 182 24.32 -8.28 -1.18
C ARG A 182 22.82 -8.16 -1.40
N GLN A 183 22.14 -9.28 -1.26
CA GLN A 183 20.68 -9.32 -1.26
C GLN A 183 20.17 -10.19 -0.12
N ASN A 184 19.33 -9.62 0.73
CA ASN A 184 18.69 -10.32 1.84
C ASN A 184 17.17 -10.36 1.62
N ARG A 185 16.53 -11.48 1.95
CA ARG A 185 15.09 -11.62 2.10
C ARG A 185 14.71 -11.54 3.57
N TYR A 186 13.62 -10.87 3.85
CA TYR A 186 13.06 -10.67 5.17
C TYR A 186 11.62 -11.17 5.18
N ASP A 187 11.26 -11.91 6.23
CA ASP A 187 9.89 -12.23 6.60
C ASP A 187 9.63 -11.62 7.98
N ALA A 188 8.58 -10.80 8.10
CA ALA A 188 8.30 -10.08 9.34
C ALA A 188 6.81 -9.83 9.57
N HIS A 189 6.43 -9.73 10.85
CA HIS A 189 5.19 -9.09 11.24
C HIS A 189 5.37 -7.58 11.33
N VAL A 190 4.55 -6.83 10.59
CA VAL A 190 4.59 -5.37 10.55
C VAL A 190 3.26 -4.82 11.07
N GLY A 191 3.33 -4.03 12.13
CA GLY A 191 2.19 -3.27 12.65
C GLY A 191 2.13 -1.89 12.00
N ILE A 192 1.00 -1.55 11.40
CA ILE A 192 0.81 -0.30 10.65
C ILE A 192 -0.40 0.44 11.21
N VAL A 193 -0.26 1.75 11.44
CA VAL A 193 -1.28 2.60 12.02
C VAL A 193 -1.43 3.91 11.27
N PRO A 194 -2.64 4.50 11.24
CA PRO A 194 -2.83 5.83 10.70
C PRO A 194 -2.37 6.89 11.71
N VAL A 195 -1.58 7.87 11.27
CA VAL A 195 -1.19 9.05 12.03
C VAL A 195 -1.39 10.26 11.14
N ASP A 196 -2.29 11.18 11.52
CA ASP A 196 -2.62 12.39 10.76
C ASP A 196 -2.96 12.14 9.28
N GLY A 197 -3.67 11.05 9.00
CA GLY A 197 -4.07 10.67 7.64
C GLY A 197 -2.97 10.00 6.79
N ILE A 198 -1.83 9.67 7.40
CA ILE A 198 -0.69 8.98 6.77
C ILE A 198 -0.49 7.63 7.45
N TRP A 199 -0.22 6.58 6.67
CA TRP A 199 0.17 5.28 7.20
C TRP A 199 1.60 5.32 7.74
N LYS A 200 1.80 4.76 8.93
CA LYS A 200 3.13 4.60 9.53
C LYS A 200 3.30 3.23 10.15
N ILE A 201 4.52 2.72 10.14
CA ILE A 201 4.95 1.51 10.82
C ILE A 201 5.06 1.84 12.32
N ARG A 202 4.31 1.11 13.14
CA ARG A 202 4.36 1.16 14.61
C ARG A 202 5.22 0.05 15.21
N SER A 203 5.34 -1.08 14.51
CA SER A 203 6.17 -2.21 14.94
C SER A 203 6.68 -3.02 13.75
N ILE A 204 7.88 -3.59 13.87
CA ILE A 204 8.44 -4.58 12.95
C ILE A 204 9.05 -5.70 13.79
N GLU A 205 8.60 -6.93 13.59
CA GLU A 205 9.17 -8.12 14.22
C GLU A 205 9.64 -9.07 13.10
N VAL A 206 10.96 -9.12 12.89
CA VAL A 206 11.57 -9.99 11.88
C VAL A 206 11.53 -11.43 12.38
N LEU A 207 10.85 -12.28 11.62
CA LEU A 207 10.71 -13.71 11.87
C LEU A 207 11.89 -14.48 11.27
N GLU A 208 12.24 -14.14 10.03
CA GLU A 208 13.31 -14.77 9.29
C GLU A 208 14.08 -13.76 8.45
N GLN A 209 15.40 -13.95 8.37
CA GLN A 209 16.28 -13.23 7.46
C GLN A 209 17.17 -14.24 6.72
N GLU A 210 17.04 -14.29 5.40
CA GLU A 210 17.85 -15.15 4.54
C GLU A 210 18.74 -14.30 3.62
N ARG A 211 20.03 -14.61 3.55
CA ARG A 211 20.91 -14.01 2.55
C ARG A 211 20.81 -14.79 1.24
N LEU A 212 20.32 -14.12 0.20
CA LEU A 212 20.17 -14.70 -1.14
C LEU A 212 21.45 -14.60 -1.97
N ARG A 213 22.18 -13.47 -1.87
CA ARG A 213 23.42 -13.18 -2.60
C ARG A 213 24.38 -12.35 -1.75
#